data_AF-A0A9E8MVD1-F1
#
_entry.id   AF-A0A9E8MVD1-F1
#
_cell.length_a   1.000
_cell.length_b   1.000
_cell.length_c   1.000
_cell.angle_alpha   90.00
_cell.angle_beta   90.00
_cell.angle_gamma   90.00
#
_symmetry.space_group_name_H-M   'P 1'
#
loop_
_entity.id
_entity.type
_entity.pdbx_description
1 polymer ?
#
loop_
_entity_poly.entity_id
_entity_poly.type
_entity_poly.pdbx_seq_one_letter_code
_entity_poly.pdbx_strand_id
1 'polypeptide(L)'
;MAIAAYNRTLLANEAPWQDWLKGEYNQMSKTEKRGAILFFDKARCVNCHTGPALKSNAFYALGMSDIDQSNGIIIDPEDFTIRNKGRGGFTNNSTDDYKFKVPNLYNLKSNRFYGHGGTFPSLQEVITYIVSGEKQNNNVPDTQLASDFVDLNLSQQEINDVVAFIENALYDANLERYVPTEVFSGNCIPNSDLQSQIDLGCN
;
A
#
# COMPACT_ATOMS: atom_id res chain seq x y z
N MET A 1 -22.84 -10.86 -4.23
CA MET A 1 -23.02 -9.40 -4.49
C MET A 1 -22.90 -8.55 -3.23
N ALA A 2 -23.36 -9.01 -2.06
CA ALA A 2 -23.28 -8.27 -0.79
C ALA A 2 -21.85 -7.83 -0.38
N ILE A 3 -20.86 -8.74 -0.41
CA ILE A 3 -19.47 -8.41 -0.02
C ILE A 3 -18.89 -7.29 -0.90
N ALA A 4 -19.13 -7.34 -2.22
CA ALA A 4 -18.65 -6.30 -3.13
C ALA A 4 -19.36 -4.95 -2.89
N ALA A 5 -20.60 -4.95 -2.42
CA ALA A 5 -21.30 -3.72 -2.04
C ALA A 5 -20.71 -3.14 -0.75
N TYR A 6 -20.45 -3.97 0.27
CA TYR A 6 -19.79 -3.56 1.50
C TYR A 6 -18.37 -3.03 1.27
N ASN A 7 -17.55 -3.69 0.44
CA ASN A 7 -16.21 -3.20 0.13
C ASN A 7 -16.19 -1.84 -0.59
N ARG A 8 -17.31 -1.40 -1.19
CA ARG A 8 -17.43 -0.04 -1.77
C ARG A 8 -17.72 1.04 -0.72
N THR A 9 -18.18 0.67 0.48
CA THR A 9 -18.39 1.61 1.58
C THR A 9 -17.13 1.83 2.40
N LEU A 10 -16.22 0.85 2.42
CA LEU A 10 -14.92 0.95 3.10
C LEU A 10 -13.97 1.91 2.37
N LEU A 11 -14.04 3.20 2.70
CA LEU A 11 -13.26 4.25 2.06
C LEU A 11 -12.48 5.06 3.10
N ALA A 12 -11.18 5.25 2.86
CA ALA A 12 -10.38 6.25 3.58
C ALA A 12 -10.60 7.63 2.93
N ASN A 13 -11.49 8.45 3.49
CA ASN A 13 -11.89 9.75 2.94
C ASN A 13 -11.87 10.92 3.93
N GLU A 14 -11.35 10.69 5.13
CA GLU A 14 -11.15 11.69 6.22
C GLU A 14 -9.67 11.77 6.65
N ALA A 15 -8.72 11.48 5.75
CA ALA A 15 -7.30 11.63 6.04
C ALA A 15 -6.88 13.12 6.05
N PRO A 16 -5.88 13.53 6.85
CA PRO A 16 -5.45 14.93 6.96
C PRO A 16 -5.12 15.62 5.62
N TRP A 17 -4.53 14.89 4.67
CA TRP A 17 -4.28 15.38 3.31
C TRP A 17 -5.58 15.76 2.58
N GLN A 18 -6.63 14.95 2.73
CA GLN A 18 -7.92 15.19 2.07
C GLN A 18 -8.62 16.42 2.68
N ASP A 19 -8.52 16.62 3.98
CA ASP A 19 -9.08 17.82 4.63
C ASP A 19 -8.25 19.08 4.31
N TRP A 20 -6.93 18.95 4.24
CA TRP A 20 -6.06 20.03 3.77
C TRP A 20 -6.43 20.50 2.35
N LEU A 21 -6.73 19.56 1.44
CA LEU A 21 -7.21 19.87 0.09
C LEU A 21 -8.58 20.58 0.06
N LYS A 22 -9.41 20.42 1.10
CA LYS A 22 -10.69 21.14 1.27
C LYS A 22 -10.52 22.55 1.85
N GLY A 23 -9.29 22.94 2.19
CA GLY A 23 -8.97 24.25 2.77
C GLY A 23 -8.71 24.22 4.28
N GLU A 24 -8.78 23.06 4.92
CA GLU A 24 -8.49 22.90 6.36
C GLU A 24 -6.96 22.83 6.57
N TYR A 25 -6.28 23.95 6.35
CA TYR A 25 -4.81 23.98 6.28
C TYR A 25 -4.07 23.62 7.57
N ASN A 26 -4.79 23.54 8.69
CA ASN A 26 -4.24 23.15 9.99
C ASN A 26 -4.22 21.63 10.23
N GLN A 27 -4.78 20.82 9.31
CA GLN A 27 -4.82 19.37 9.46
C GLN A 27 -3.46 18.70 9.23
N MET A 28 -2.55 19.36 8.51
CA MET A 28 -1.21 18.83 8.26
C MET A 28 -0.12 19.63 8.98
N SER A 29 0.83 18.90 9.55
CA SER A 29 2.05 19.48 10.12
C SER A 29 2.95 20.08 9.04
N LYS A 30 3.91 20.93 9.44
CA LYS A 30 4.90 21.49 8.49
C LYS A 30 5.72 20.40 7.81
N THR A 31 5.99 19.30 8.52
CA THR A 31 6.77 18.16 8.01
C THR A 31 5.98 17.39 6.95
N GLU A 32 4.71 17.09 7.22
CA GLU A 32 3.84 16.45 6.23
C GLU A 32 3.66 17.30 4.96
N LYS A 33 3.59 18.63 5.10
CA LYS A 33 3.51 19.54 3.93
C LYS A 33 4.77 19.51 3.08
N ARG A 34 5.97 19.48 3.70
CA ARG A 34 7.22 19.31 2.96
C ARG A 34 7.26 17.94 2.25
N GLY A 35 6.81 16.89 2.94
CA GLY A 35 6.66 15.56 2.37
C GLY A 35 5.73 15.54 1.16
N ALA A 36 4.58 16.22 1.23
CA ALA A 36 3.66 16.36 0.10
C ALA A 36 4.33 17.07 -1.09
N ILE A 37 5.04 18.16 -0.85
CA ILE A 37 5.79 18.87 -1.92
C ILE A 37 6.78 17.92 -2.59
N LEU A 38 7.57 17.17 -1.81
CA LEU A 38 8.52 16.21 -2.35
C LEU A 38 7.81 15.09 -3.14
N PHE A 39 6.72 14.55 -2.62
CA PHE A 39 5.92 13.49 -3.25
C PHE A 39 5.43 13.89 -4.66
N PHE A 40 4.97 15.13 -4.82
CA PHE A 40 4.44 15.67 -6.06
C PHE A 40 5.51 16.31 -6.97
N ASP A 41 6.79 16.31 -6.56
CA ASP A 41 7.90 16.92 -7.29
C ASP A 41 9.16 16.04 -7.25
N LYS A 42 10.17 16.41 -6.46
CA LYS A 42 11.51 15.80 -6.47
C LYS A 42 11.51 14.27 -6.27
N ALA A 43 10.65 13.75 -5.41
CA ALA A 43 10.56 12.31 -5.12
C ALA A 43 9.78 11.51 -6.18
N ARG A 44 9.12 12.18 -7.13
CA ARG A 44 8.44 11.60 -8.30
C ARG A 44 7.39 10.53 -7.99
N CYS A 45 6.94 10.41 -6.73
CA CYS A 45 5.99 9.38 -6.32
C CYS A 45 4.66 9.48 -7.10
N VAL A 46 4.25 10.72 -7.43
CA VAL A 46 3.04 11.00 -8.21
C VAL A 46 3.05 10.40 -9.62
N ASN A 47 4.23 10.13 -10.22
CA ASN A 47 4.32 9.58 -11.58
C ASN A 47 3.59 8.22 -11.69
N CYS A 48 3.56 7.45 -10.59
CA CYS A 48 2.85 6.19 -10.50
C CYS A 48 1.57 6.29 -9.64
N HIS A 49 1.63 7.05 -8.55
CA HIS A 49 0.57 7.17 -7.54
C HIS A 49 -0.31 8.38 -7.79
N THR A 50 -1.20 8.24 -8.77
CA THR A 50 -2.04 9.34 -9.29
C THR A 50 -3.46 9.36 -8.72
N GLY A 51 -4.16 10.48 -8.96
CA GLY A 51 -5.60 10.60 -8.73
C GLY A 51 -6.02 10.58 -7.25
N PRO A 52 -7.33 10.56 -6.96
CA PRO A 52 -7.83 10.75 -5.60
C PRO A 52 -7.43 9.68 -4.58
N ALA A 53 -7.11 8.47 -5.05
CA ALA A 53 -6.70 7.35 -4.20
C ALA A 53 -5.18 7.12 -4.20
N LEU A 54 -4.41 8.00 -4.87
CA LEU A 54 -2.95 7.89 -5.03
C LEU A 54 -2.52 6.50 -5.49
N LYS A 55 -3.17 6.02 -6.55
CA LYS A 55 -2.93 4.71 -7.18
C LYS A 55 -3.12 4.81 -8.69
N SER A 56 -2.75 3.76 -9.40
CA SER A 56 -3.11 3.62 -10.80
C SER A 56 -3.52 2.19 -11.15
N ASN A 57 -4.02 2.00 -12.36
CA ASN A 57 -4.23 0.68 -12.96
C ASN A 57 -3.01 0.21 -13.76
N ALA A 58 -1.91 0.95 -13.67
CA ALA A 58 -0.63 0.57 -14.27
C ALA A 58 0.06 -0.52 -13.44
N PHE A 59 1.00 -1.20 -14.10
CA PHE A 59 1.81 -2.26 -13.52
C PHE A 59 3.27 -1.97 -13.86
N TYR A 60 4.15 -2.07 -12.86
CA TYR A 60 5.56 -1.75 -12.98
C TYR A 60 6.42 -2.82 -12.31
N ALA A 61 7.60 -3.06 -12.86
CA ALA A 61 8.62 -3.88 -12.22
C ALA A 61 9.60 -2.95 -11.49
N LEU A 62 9.75 -3.16 -10.18
CA LEU A 62 10.71 -2.44 -9.35
C LEU A 62 11.87 -3.33 -8.90
N GLY A 63 11.80 -4.65 -9.11
CA GLY A 63 12.87 -5.56 -8.73
C GLY A 63 12.99 -5.80 -7.23
N MET A 64 11.88 -5.71 -6.49
CA MET A 64 11.82 -6.06 -5.06
C MET A 64 12.05 -7.56 -4.89
N SER A 65 12.67 -7.95 -3.77
CA SER A 65 12.81 -9.37 -3.43
C SER A 65 11.47 -10.06 -3.22
N ASP A 66 11.40 -11.31 -3.66
CA ASP A 66 10.29 -12.23 -3.42
C ASP A 66 10.39 -12.83 -2.00
N ILE A 67 9.30 -13.42 -1.49
CA ILE A 67 9.29 -13.96 -0.12
C ILE A 67 10.22 -15.16 0.06
N ASP A 68 10.56 -15.92 -0.98
CA ASP A 68 11.52 -17.04 -0.94
C ASP A 68 12.98 -16.59 -0.91
N GLN A 69 13.24 -15.34 -1.31
CA GLN A 69 14.52 -14.64 -1.11
C GLN A 69 14.60 -14.03 0.30
N SER A 70 13.49 -14.09 1.05
CA SER A 70 13.42 -13.81 2.48
C SER A 70 13.27 -15.12 3.27
N ASN A 71 13.42 -15.11 4.59
CA ASN A 71 13.35 -16.32 5.42
C ASN A 71 11.90 -16.89 5.59
N GLY A 72 11.05 -16.78 4.56
CA GLY A 72 9.67 -17.24 4.56
C GLY A 72 9.51 -18.74 4.27
N ILE A 73 8.34 -19.28 4.61
CA ILE A 73 7.95 -20.68 4.30
C ILE A 73 7.07 -20.68 3.05
N ILE A 74 7.49 -21.41 2.01
CA ILE A 74 6.70 -21.62 0.79
C ILE A 74 5.95 -22.94 0.88
N ILE A 75 4.62 -22.87 0.87
CA ILE A 75 3.73 -24.05 0.98
C ILE A 75 3.53 -24.72 -0.39
N ASP A 76 3.55 -23.95 -1.48
CA ASP A 76 3.41 -24.42 -2.86
C ASP A 76 4.46 -23.75 -3.77
N PRO A 77 5.59 -24.42 -4.03
CA PRO A 77 6.68 -23.85 -4.82
C PRO A 77 6.31 -23.59 -6.29
N GLU A 78 5.49 -24.44 -6.90
CA GLU A 78 5.15 -24.28 -8.33
C GLU A 78 4.25 -23.06 -8.53
N ASP A 79 3.19 -22.94 -7.74
CA ASP A 79 2.32 -21.75 -7.74
C ASP A 79 3.13 -20.48 -7.41
N PHE A 80 4.10 -20.60 -6.50
CA PHE A 80 4.96 -19.49 -6.13
C PHE A 80 5.80 -18.96 -7.31
N THR A 81 6.41 -19.84 -8.11
CA THR A 81 7.19 -19.40 -9.29
C THR A 81 6.34 -18.65 -10.32
N ILE A 82 5.06 -19.01 -10.47
CA ILE A 82 4.13 -18.32 -11.37
C ILE A 82 3.76 -16.95 -10.78
N ARG A 83 3.49 -16.88 -9.48
CA ARG A 83 3.12 -15.63 -8.78
C ARG A 83 4.25 -14.60 -8.76
N ASN A 84 5.51 -15.03 -8.67
CA ASN A 84 6.66 -14.12 -8.72
C ASN A 84 6.76 -13.34 -10.03
N LYS A 85 6.19 -13.89 -11.13
CA LYS A 85 6.08 -13.15 -12.40
C LYS A 85 5.06 -12.01 -12.35
N GLY A 86 4.32 -11.83 -11.25
CA GLY A 86 3.32 -10.78 -11.12
C GLY A 86 2.27 -10.86 -12.23
N ARG A 87 2.12 -9.76 -12.98
CA ARG A 87 1.19 -9.69 -14.13
C ARG A 87 1.50 -10.72 -15.22
N GLY A 88 2.77 -11.04 -15.45
CA GLY A 88 3.19 -12.03 -16.45
C GLY A 88 2.62 -13.42 -16.19
N GLY A 89 2.53 -13.84 -14.92
CA GLY A 89 1.93 -15.12 -14.52
C GLY A 89 0.43 -15.24 -14.83
N PHE A 90 -0.27 -14.11 -14.96
CA PHE A 90 -1.67 -14.08 -15.38
C PHE A 90 -1.84 -13.95 -16.89
N THR A 91 -1.01 -13.11 -17.53
CA THR A 91 -1.16 -12.79 -18.96
C THR A 91 -0.47 -13.79 -19.89
N ASN A 92 0.51 -14.55 -19.38
CA ASN A 92 1.43 -15.38 -20.15
C ASN A 92 2.25 -14.60 -21.21
N ASN A 93 2.38 -13.28 -21.06
CA ASN A 93 3.24 -12.46 -21.89
C ASN A 93 4.50 -12.10 -21.10
N SER A 94 5.67 -12.51 -21.59
CA SER A 94 6.95 -12.26 -20.93
C SER A 94 7.29 -10.78 -20.78
N THR A 95 6.72 -9.89 -21.58
CA THR A 95 6.91 -8.44 -21.41
C THR A 95 6.21 -7.89 -20.17
N ASP A 96 5.29 -8.64 -19.58
CA ASP A 96 4.56 -8.29 -18.34
C ASP A 96 5.11 -9.00 -17.09
N ASP A 97 6.16 -9.82 -17.24
CA ASP A 97 6.82 -10.48 -16.12
C ASP A 97 7.34 -9.45 -15.10
N TYR A 98 7.23 -9.82 -13.83
CA TYR A 98 7.64 -9.07 -12.64
C TYR A 98 6.97 -7.70 -12.44
N LYS A 99 5.94 -7.37 -13.24
CA LYS A 99 5.17 -6.15 -13.05
C LYS A 99 4.06 -6.35 -12.03
N PHE A 100 4.01 -5.51 -11.02
CA PHE A 100 2.98 -5.50 -9.99
C PHE A 100 2.11 -4.24 -10.09
N LYS A 101 0.84 -4.36 -9.71
CA LYS A 101 -0.12 -3.26 -9.73
C LYS A 101 0.34 -2.17 -8.75
N VAL A 102 0.27 -0.91 -9.16
CA VAL A 102 0.49 0.21 -8.24
C VAL A 102 -0.60 0.23 -7.15
N PRO A 103 -0.23 0.07 -5.86
CA PRO A 103 -1.21 0.03 -4.78
C PRO A 103 -1.73 1.42 -4.41
N ASN A 104 -2.81 1.44 -3.63
CA ASN A 104 -3.25 2.65 -2.91
C ASN A 104 -2.32 2.97 -1.75
N LEU A 105 -2.17 4.25 -1.43
CA LEU A 105 -1.26 4.74 -0.37
C LEU A 105 -1.97 5.17 0.91
N TYR A 106 -3.30 5.20 0.95
CA TYR A 106 -4.03 5.54 2.16
C TYR A 106 -3.93 4.42 3.19
N ASN A 107 -3.83 4.80 4.46
CA ASN A 107 -3.83 3.90 5.60
C ASN A 107 -2.71 2.84 5.65
N LEU A 108 -1.62 3.06 4.91
CA LEU A 108 -0.49 2.12 4.90
C LEU A 108 0.16 1.90 6.27
N LYS A 109 0.11 2.91 7.16
CA LYS A 109 0.61 2.84 8.55
C LYS A 109 0.11 1.63 9.35
N SER A 110 -1.07 1.11 9.04
CA SER A 110 -1.64 -0.06 9.74
C SER A 110 -0.98 -1.39 9.34
N ASN A 111 -0.14 -1.40 8.30
CA ASN A 111 0.53 -2.61 7.83
C ASN A 111 1.85 -2.85 8.56
N ARG A 112 2.18 -4.13 8.76
CA ARG A 112 3.44 -4.56 9.39
C ARG A 112 4.59 -4.78 8.40
N PHE A 113 4.25 -5.07 7.14
CA PHE A 113 5.20 -5.39 6.09
C PHE A 113 4.76 -4.77 4.77
N TYR A 114 5.72 -4.45 3.89
CA TYR A 114 5.52 -3.79 2.61
C TYR A 114 6.27 -4.51 1.47
N GLY A 115 5.96 -4.13 0.23
CA GLY A 115 6.42 -4.83 -0.98
C GLY A 115 5.59 -6.09 -1.28
N HIS A 116 5.62 -6.57 -2.51
CA HIS A 116 4.84 -7.74 -2.90
C HIS A 116 5.35 -9.03 -2.24
N GLY A 117 6.65 -9.09 -1.92
CA GLY A 117 7.26 -10.16 -1.13
C GLY A 117 7.14 -10.00 0.38
N GLY A 118 6.58 -8.88 0.88
CA GLY A 118 6.48 -8.60 2.32
C GLY A 118 7.84 -8.45 3.02
N THR A 119 8.87 -8.04 2.30
CA THR A 119 10.27 -8.05 2.76
C THR A 119 10.70 -6.78 3.50
N PHE A 120 9.89 -5.71 3.44
CA PHE A 120 10.20 -4.44 4.11
C PHE A 120 9.38 -4.30 5.39
N PRO A 121 9.98 -4.11 6.57
CA PRO A 121 9.27 -4.00 7.85
C PRO A 121 8.75 -2.57 8.13
N SER A 122 9.06 -1.59 7.30
CA SER A 122 8.66 -0.19 7.52
C SER A 122 8.45 0.59 6.21
N LEU A 123 7.66 1.66 6.28
CA LEU A 123 7.51 2.62 5.19
C LEU A 123 8.84 3.31 4.85
N GLN A 124 9.66 3.57 5.86
CA GLN A 124 11.00 4.13 5.69
C GLN A 124 11.85 3.26 4.77
N GLU A 125 11.88 1.95 4.99
CA GLU A 125 12.72 1.04 4.19
C GLU A 125 12.23 0.90 2.76
N VAL A 126 10.93 0.75 2.54
CA VAL A 126 10.39 0.64 1.17
C VAL A 126 10.56 1.95 0.40
N ILE A 127 10.42 3.11 1.05
CA ILE A 127 10.64 4.41 0.39
C ILE A 127 12.12 4.61 0.07
N THR A 128 13.03 4.34 1.02
CA THR A 128 14.48 4.40 0.78
C THR A 128 14.88 3.49 -0.39
N TYR A 129 14.32 2.29 -0.46
CA TYR A 129 14.53 1.36 -1.58
C TYR A 129 14.02 1.92 -2.91
N ILE A 130 12.80 2.46 -2.95
CA ILE A 130 12.22 3.00 -4.19
C ILE A 130 13.08 4.15 -4.72
N VAL A 131 13.56 5.04 -3.84
CA VAL A 131 14.30 6.25 -4.26
C VAL A 131 15.78 6.00 -4.50
N SER A 132 16.33 4.84 -4.12
CA SER A 132 17.69 4.44 -4.50
C SER A 132 17.76 3.87 -5.92
N GLY A 133 16.67 3.30 -6.44
CA GLY A 133 16.64 2.70 -7.77
C GLY A 133 17.47 1.41 -7.90
N GLU A 134 17.86 0.81 -6.78
CA GLU A 134 18.70 -0.40 -6.77
C GLU A 134 17.84 -1.65 -6.60
N LYS A 135 17.74 -2.49 -7.63
CA LYS A 135 16.98 -3.75 -7.54
C LYS A 135 17.61 -4.74 -6.55
N GLN A 136 16.78 -5.52 -5.89
CA GLN A 136 17.20 -6.64 -5.03
C GLN A 136 17.07 -7.99 -5.74
N ASN A 137 16.14 -8.09 -6.70
CA ASN A 137 15.79 -9.34 -7.37
C ASN A 137 16.50 -9.46 -8.73
N ASN A 138 17.50 -10.33 -8.80
CA ASN A 138 18.28 -10.56 -10.03
C ASN A 138 17.48 -11.24 -11.13
N ASN A 139 16.34 -11.85 -10.82
CA ASN A 139 15.46 -12.44 -11.84
C ASN A 139 14.77 -11.37 -12.69
N VAL A 140 14.68 -10.13 -12.21
CA VAL A 140 14.08 -9.02 -12.95
C VAL A 140 15.13 -8.39 -13.88
N PRO A 141 14.95 -8.47 -15.22
CA PRO A 141 15.88 -7.85 -16.16
C PRO A 141 15.87 -6.32 -16.05
N ASP A 142 17.03 -5.68 -16.20
CA ASP A 142 17.12 -4.20 -16.14
C ASP A 142 16.26 -3.53 -17.21
N THR A 143 16.10 -4.18 -18.36
CA THR A 143 15.25 -3.70 -19.46
C THR A 143 13.75 -3.71 -19.14
N GLN A 144 13.33 -4.37 -18.06
CA GLN A 144 11.93 -4.41 -17.62
C GLN A 144 11.63 -3.47 -16.45
N LEU A 145 12.67 -2.93 -15.79
CA LEU A 145 12.49 -2.00 -14.69
C LEU A 145 11.75 -0.74 -15.15
N ALA A 146 10.94 -0.19 -14.25
CA ALA A 146 10.25 1.07 -14.51
C ALA A 146 11.27 2.20 -14.75
N SER A 147 11.00 3.08 -15.73
CA SER A 147 11.89 4.21 -16.04
C SER A 147 12.07 5.21 -14.90
N ASP A 148 11.09 5.30 -14.01
CA ASP A 148 11.15 6.14 -12.81
C ASP A 148 11.88 5.48 -11.62
N PHE A 149 12.23 4.19 -11.72
CA PHE A 149 12.99 3.49 -10.67
C PHE A 149 14.49 3.75 -10.85
N VAL A 150 14.92 4.92 -10.37
CA VAL A 150 16.30 5.43 -10.48
C VAL A 150 16.68 6.12 -9.18
N ASP A 151 17.99 6.29 -8.95
CA ASP A 151 18.48 7.08 -7.81
C ASP A 151 18.04 8.55 -7.94
N LEU A 152 17.21 9.00 -7.00
CA LEU A 152 16.71 10.38 -6.94
C LEU A 152 17.56 11.30 -6.05
N ASN A 153 18.61 10.75 -5.41
CA ASN A 153 19.53 11.47 -4.54
C ASN A 153 18.80 12.34 -3.50
N LEU A 154 17.80 11.74 -2.84
CA LEU A 154 17.10 12.36 -1.73
C LEU A 154 17.97 12.30 -0.46
N SER A 155 18.04 13.40 0.26
CA SER A 155 18.63 13.40 1.60
C SER A 155 17.77 12.61 2.59
N GLN A 156 18.38 12.15 3.68
CA GLN A 156 17.64 11.45 4.74
C GLN A 156 16.47 12.28 5.28
N GLN A 157 16.62 13.61 5.37
CA GLN A 157 15.53 14.49 5.81
C GLN A 157 14.38 14.52 4.81
N GLU A 158 14.67 14.55 3.51
CA GLU A 158 13.63 14.51 2.47
C GLU A 158 12.89 13.17 2.50
N ILE A 159 13.60 12.06 2.69
CA ILE A 159 12.97 10.74 2.84
C ILE A 159 12.06 10.74 4.08
N ASN A 160 12.53 11.23 5.23
CA ASN A 160 11.72 11.31 6.45
C ASN A 160 10.48 12.18 6.27
N ASP A 161 10.59 13.30 5.53
CA ASP A 161 9.46 14.17 5.22
C ASP A 161 8.42 13.43 4.33
N VAL A 162 8.87 12.71 3.29
CA VAL A 162 7.98 11.88 2.44
C VAL A 162 7.30 10.77 3.25
N VAL A 163 8.05 10.09 4.13
CA VAL A 163 7.51 9.08 5.06
C VAL A 163 6.42 9.70 5.93
N ALA A 164 6.65 10.87 6.53
CA ALA A 164 5.65 11.54 7.35
C ALA A 164 4.36 11.88 6.58
N PHE A 165 4.48 12.29 5.31
CA PHE A 165 3.32 12.50 4.45
C PHE A 165 2.54 11.19 4.22
N ILE A 166 3.21 10.12 3.76
CA ILE A 166 2.55 8.85 3.45
C ILE A 166 1.99 8.18 4.71
N GLU A 167 2.73 8.20 5.80
CA GLU A 167 2.35 7.49 7.03
C GLU A 167 1.27 8.21 7.82
N ASN A 168 1.31 9.55 7.90
CA ASN A 168 0.41 10.31 8.78
C ASN A 168 -0.63 11.13 8.01
N ALA A 169 -0.23 11.87 6.97
CA ALA A 169 -1.18 12.71 6.24
C ALA A 169 -2.15 11.89 5.36
N LEU A 170 -1.76 10.68 4.96
CA LEU A 170 -2.64 9.74 4.25
C LEU A 170 -3.32 8.71 5.17
N TYR A 171 -3.27 8.92 6.49
CA TYR A 171 -3.90 8.01 7.45
C TYR A 171 -5.27 8.55 7.91
N ASP A 172 -6.33 7.83 7.54
CA ASP A 172 -7.68 8.05 8.07
C ASP A 172 -7.87 7.21 9.34
N ALA A 173 -7.96 7.86 10.50
CA ALA A 173 -8.09 7.15 11.78
C ALA A 173 -9.50 6.61 12.05
N ASN A 174 -10.52 7.00 11.26
CA ASN A 174 -11.93 6.78 11.55
C ASN A 174 -12.58 5.74 10.61
N LEU A 175 -11.86 4.70 10.18
CA LEU A 175 -12.38 3.71 9.23
C LEU A 175 -13.59 2.90 9.76
N GLU A 176 -13.75 2.83 11.09
CA GLU A 176 -14.84 2.10 11.74
C GLU A 176 -16.22 2.74 11.55
N ARG A 177 -16.30 3.99 11.04
CA ARG A 177 -17.58 4.67 10.75
C ARG A 177 -18.49 3.92 9.78
N TYR A 178 -17.95 2.96 9.02
CA TYR A 178 -18.71 2.11 8.09
C TYR A 178 -19.08 0.75 8.68
N VAL A 179 -18.60 0.43 9.88
CA VAL A 179 -18.95 -0.81 10.57
C VAL A 179 -20.37 -0.65 11.13
N PRO A 180 -21.31 -1.52 10.76
CA PRO A 180 -22.66 -1.45 11.31
C PRO A 180 -22.62 -1.70 12.82
N THR A 181 -23.43 -0.95 13.58
CA THR A 181 -23.58 -1.16 15.03
C THR A 181 -24.52 -2.31 15.36
N GLU A 182 -25.35 -2.72 14.40
CA GLU A 182 -26.31 -3.83 14.52
C GLU A 182 -26.57 -4.49 13.17
N VAL A 183 -27.03 -5.74 13.19
CA VAL A 183 -27.57 -6.42 12.00
C VAL A 183 -29.07 -6.66 12.19
N PHE A 184 -29.82 -6.68 11.10
CA PHE A 184 -31.29 -6.87 11.13
C PHE A 184 -31.75 -8.18 11.78
N SER A 185 -30.87 -9.17 11.92
CA SER A 185 -31.17 -10.40 12.66
C SER A 185 -31.21 -10.20 14.18
N GLY A 186 -30.69 -9.08 14.70
CA GLY A 186 -30.49 -8.84 16.13
C GLY A 186 -29.28 -9.58 16.71
N ASN A 187 -28.51 -10.30 15.89
CA ASN A 187 -27.30 -10.99 16.34
C ASN A 187 -26.15 -10.01 16.59
N CYS A 188 -25.21 -10.43 17.45
CA CYS A 188 -23.96 -9.72 17.68
C CYS A 188 -23.05 -9.74 16.45
N ILE A 189 -22.32 -8.64 16.24
CA ILE A 189 -21.29 -8.49 15.21
C ILE A 189 -19.92 -8.74 15.87
N PRO A 190 -18.97 -9.45 15.22
CA PRO A 190 -18.98 -10.00 13.86
C PRO A 190 -19.41 -11.46 13.75
N ASN A 191 -19.57 -12.17 14.87
CA ASN A 191 -19.87 -13.61 14.89
C ASN A 191 -21.26 -13.90 15.47
N SER A 192 -22.00 -14.76 14.76
CA SER A 192 -23.37 -15.16 15.10
C SER A 192 -23.46 -16.58 15.69
N ASP A 193 -22.36 -17.18 16.15
CA ASP A 193 -22.40 -18.44 16.88
C ASP A 193 -22.47 -18.22 18.41
N LEU A 194 -23.02 -19.21 19.12
CA LEU A 194 -23.29 -19.12 20.55
C LEU A 194 -22.02 -18.89 21.40
N GLN A 195 -20.89 -19.50 21.02
CA GLN A 195 -19.65 -19.37 21.78
C GLN A 195 -19.11 -17.94 21.64
N SER A 196 -19.08 -17.41 20.42
CA SER A 196 -18.66 -16.01 20.20
C SER A 196 -19.56 -14.99 20.91
N GLN A 197 -20.87 -15.23 20.99
CA GLN A 197 -21.79 -14.36 21.74
C GLN A 197 -21.43 -14.31 23.23
N ILE A 198 -21.20 -15.48 23.84
CA ILE A 198 -20.77 -15.62 25.24
C ILE A 198 -19.43 -14.93 25.47
N ASP A 199 -18.45 -15.17 24.59
CA ASP A 199 -17.09 -14.61 24.71
C ASP A 199 -17.09 -13.08 24.61
N LEU A 200 -18.02 -12.52 23.81
CA LEU A 200 -18.18 -11.08 23.64
C LEU A 200 -19.15 -10.44 24.65
N GLY A 201 -19.76 -11.23 25.54
CA GLY A 201 -20.70 -10.73 26.56
C GLY A 201 -21.97 -10.11 25.97
N CYS A 202 -22.43 -10.65 24.84
CA CYS A 202 -23.54 -10.12 24.05
C CYS A 202 -24.70 -11.14 24.04
N ASN A 203 -25.24 -11.44 25.22
CA ASN A 203 -26.25 -12.47 25.47
C ASN A 203 -27.58 -11.85 25.93
#